data_AF-F0GFZ2-F1
#
_entry.id   AF-F0GFZ2-F1
#
_cell.length_a   1.000
_cell.length_b   1.000
_cell.length_c   1.000
_cell.angle_alpha   90.00
_cell.angle_beta   90.00
_cell.angle_gamma   90.00
#
_symmetry.space_group_name_H-M   'P 1'
#
loop_
_entity.id
_entity.type
_entity.pdbx_description
1 polymer ?
#
loop_
_entity_poly.entity_id
_entity_poly.type
_entity_poly.pdbx_seq_one_letter_code
_entity_poly.pdbx_strand_id
1 'polypeptide(L)' 'MKLHQDTSGALNTVTGYGPDYVDVNLERHETSVIVLPGAPVREWPVASFDALAPEHFAMLLDPAPELVIFGSGARLR' A
#
# COMPACT_ATOMS: atom_id res chain seq x y z
N MET A 1 -26.31 14.18 -17.76
CA MET A 1 -25.11 14.27 -16.92
C MET A 1 -24.29 13.01 -17.14
N LYS A 2 -23.08 13.12 -17.71
CA LYS A 2 -22.13 12.01 -17.84
C LYS A 2 -21.00 12.27 -16.84
N LEU A 3 -20.85 11.37 -15.87
CA LEU A 3 -19.75 11.40 -14.93
C LEU A 3 -18.53 10.81 -15.65
N HIS A 4 -17.57 11.67 -16.00
CA HIS A 4 -16.27 11.22 -16.47
C HIS A 4 -15.46 10.82 -15.24
N GLN A 5 -15.03 9.56 -15.19
CA GLN A 5 -14.07 9.11 -14.19
C GLN A 5 -12.76 9.83 -14.50
N ASP A 6 -12.42 10.80 -13.67
CA ASP A 6 -11.12 11.46 -13.72
C ASP A 6 -10.12 10.47 -13.12
N THR A 7 -9.54 9.63 -13.98
CA THR A 7 -8.42 8.77 -13.63
C THR A 7 -7.24 9.71 -13.41
N SER A 8 -7.18 10.29 -12.22
CA SER A 8 -6.10 11.16 -11.78
C SER A 8 -4.84 10.30 -11.77
N GLY A 9 -4.15 10.22 -12.92
CA GLY A 9 -2.97 9.40 -13.15
C GLY A 9 -1.75 9.81 -12.33
N ALA A 10 -1.96 10.62 -11.30
CA ALA A 10 -0.96 11.07 -10.34
C ALA A 10 -1.05 10.33 -9.00
N LEU A 11 -2.16 9.63 -8.69
CA LEU A 11 -2.35 9.01 -7.37
C LEU A 11 -2.44 7.49 -7.43
N ASN A 12 -1.68 6.81 -6.57
CA ASN A 12 -1.79 5.37 -6.38
C ASN A 12 -3.18 5.00 -5.86
N THR A 13 -3.80 4.05 -6.54
CA THR A 13 -5.14 3.55 -6.23
C THR A 13 -5.11 2.04 -6.08
N VAL A 14 -5.64 1.52 -4.96
CA VAL A 14 -5.87 0.07 -4.82
C VAL A 14 -7.03 -0.32 -5.74
N THR A 15 -6.75 -1.15 -6.73
CA THR A 15 -7.70 -1.59 -7.77
C THR A 15 -8.26 -2.99 -7.54
N GLY A 16 -7.64 -3.76 -6.63
CA GLY A 16 -8.05 -5.12 -6.30
C GLY A 16 -7.28 -5.63 -5.08
N TYR A 17 -7.80 -6.67 -4.44
CA TYR A 17 -7.12 -7.36 -3.33
C TYR A 17 -7.62 -8.79 -3.22
N GLY A 18 -6.78 -9.66 -2.67
CA GLY A 18 -7.11 -11.05 -2.36
C GLY A 18 -6.31 -11.55 -1.15
N PRO A 19 -6.36 -12.86 -0.85
CA PRO A 19 -5.68 -13.44 0.31
C PRO A 19 -4.17 -13.16 0.33
N ASP A 20 -3.52 -13.23 -0.83
CA ASP A 20 -2.07 -13.20 -0.98
C ASP A 20 -1.58 -12.08 -1.91
N TYR A 21 -2.44 -11.11 -2.23
CA TYR A 21 -2.06 -10.03 -3.15
C TYR A 21 -2.87 -8.74 -2.94
N VAL A 22 -2.31 -7.65 -3.43
CA VAL A 22 -3.00 -6.38 -3.67
C VAL A 22 -2.69 -5.91 -5.09
N ASP A 23 -3.70 -5.43 -5.81
CA ASP A 23 -3.50 -4.74 -7.08
C ASP A 23 -3.48 -3.23 -6.83
N VAL A 24 -2.40 -2.56 -7.21
CA VAL A 24 -2.28 -1.09 -7.15
C VAL A 24 -2.09 -0.59 -8.57
N ASN A 25 -2.94 0.33 -9.02
CA ASN A 25 -2.92 0.84 -10.40
C ASN A 25 -2.96 -0.27 -11.47
N LEU A 26 -3.71 -1.34 -11.21
CA LEU A 26 -3.79 -2.54 -12.06
C LEU A 26 -2.49 -3.38 -12.14
N GLU A 27 -1.50 -3.09 -11.28
CA GLU A 27 -0.29 -3.90 -11.11
C GLU A 27 -0.42 -4.80 -9.88
N ARG A 28 -0.09 -6.09 -10.07
CA ARG A 28 -0.19 -7.15 -9.06
C ARG A 28 1.03 -7.13 -8.14
N HIS A 29 0.80 -6.98 -6.84
CA HIS A 29 1.82 -7.13 -5.80
C HIS A 29 1.47 -8.32 -4.90
N GLU A 30 2.36 -9.33 -4.90
CA GLU A 30 2.23 -10.55 -4.08
C GLU A 30 3.08 -10.49 -2.78
N THR A 31 3.82 -9.39 -2.61
CA THR A 31 4.61 -9.10 -1.42
C THR A 31 4.07 -7.87 -0.70
N SER A 32 4.55 -7.63 0.51
CA SER A 32 4.24 -6.44 1.27
C SER A 32 4.73 -5.18 0.54
N VAL A 33 3.89 -4.16 0.44
CA VAL A 33 4.20 -2.91 -0.26
C VAL A 33 3.86 -1.68 0.58
N ILE A 34 4.64 -0.62 0.39
CA ILE A 34 4.32 0.72 0.86
C ILE A 34 3.65 1.46 -0.28
N VAL A 35 2.41 1.89 -0.05
CA VAL A 35 1.64 2.71 -0.99
C VAL A 35 1.53 4.12 -0.43
N LEU A 36 2.05 5.09 -1.16
CA LEU A 36 1.87 6.53 -0.90
C LEU A 36 1.08 7.14 -2.06
N PRO A 37 0.23 8.14 -1.84
CA PRO A 37 -0.60 8.68 -2.91
C PRO A 37 0.22 9.18 -4.11
N GLY A 38 1.20 10.06 -3.90
CA GLY A 38 1.94 10.72 -4.99
C GLY A 38 3.35 10.18 -5.26
N ALA A 39 3.70 8.99 -4.77
CA ALA A 39 5.03 8.40 -4.96
C ALA A 39 4.92 6.97 -5.51
N PRO A 40 5.96 6.43 -6.18
CA PRO A 40 5.93 5.05 -6.65
C PRO A 40 5.63 4.06 -5.52
N VAL A 41 4.90 2.99 -5.85
CA VAL A 41 4.73 1.84 -4.93
C VAL A 41 6.11 1.25 -4.67
N ARG A 42 6.45 1.04 -3.39
CA ARG A 42 7.74 0.49 -2.98
C ARG A 42 7.55 -0.86 -2.34
N GLU A 43 8.48 -1.76 -2.56
CA GLU A 43 8.56 -3.00 -1.81
C GLU A 43 8.79 -2.68 -0.32
N TRP A 44 8.05 -3.37 0.54
CA TRP A 44 8.23 -3.31 1.98
C TRP A 44 8.87 -4.62 2.45
N PRO A 45 10.08 -4.59 3.05
CA PRO A 45 10.87 -5.79 3.31
C PRO A 45 10.38 -6.57 4.55
N VAL A 46 9.08 -6.80 4.64
CA VAL A 46 8.41 -7.54 5.72
C VAL A 46 7.67 -8.72 5.10
N ALA A 47 8.19 -9.92 5.33
CA ALA A 47 7.60 -11.15 4.78
C ALA A 47 6.44 -11.70 5.65
N SER A 48 6.34 -11.31 6.92
CA SER A 48 5.30 -11.76 7.83
C SER A 48 5.10 -10.79 8.99
N PHE A 49 3.95 -10.90 9.67
CA PHE A 49 3.65 -10.07 10.85
C PHE A 49 4.70 -10.22 11.95
N ASP A 50 5.19 -11.44 12.19
CA ASP A 50 6.17 -11.71 13.26
C ASP A 50 7.56 -11.13 12.96
N ALA A 51 7.83 -10.74 11.71
CA ALA A 51 9.06 -10.06 11.30
C ALA A 51 8.97 -8.53 11.45
N LEU A 52 7.82 -7.98 11.87
CA LEU A 52 7.66 -6.55 12.06
C LEU A 52 8.55 -6.03 13.18
N ALA A 53 9.14 -4.87 12.93
CA ALA A 53 10.06 -4.20 13.82
C ALA A 53 9.92 -2.69 13.61
N PRO A 54 10.27 -1.84 14.60
CA PRO A 54 10.14 -0.39 14.49
C PRO A 54 10.82 0.21 13.25
N GLU A 55 11.92 -0.40 12.81
CA GLU A 55 12.70 0.02 11.64
C GLU A 55 11.89 -0.05 10.34
N HIS A 56 10.97 -1.02 10.23
CA HIS A 56 10.10 -1.17 9.07
C HIS A 56 9.10 -0.01 8.95
N PHE A 57 8.63 0.52 10.09
CA PHE A 57 7.74 1.68 10.12
C PHE A 57 8.51 2.99 9.95
N ALA A 58 9.80 3.05 10.33
CA ALA A 58 10.64 4.22 10.08
C ALA A 58 10.72 4.59 8.59
N MET A 59 10.59 3.60 7.68
CA MET A 59 10.52 3.80 6.23
C MET A 59 9.29 4.61 5.75
N LEU A 60 8.27 4.75 6.60
CA LEU A 60 7.04 5.50 6.33
C LEU A 60 7.10 6.95 6.81
N LEU A 61 8.14 7.33 7.58
CA LEU A 61 8.20 8.63 8.26
C LEU A 61 8.69 9.78 7.37
N ASP A 62 9.45 9.49 6.31
CA ASP A 62 10.04 10.49 5.40
C ASP A 62 8.99 11.46 4.78
N PRO A 63 7.78 11.01 4.36
CA PRO A 63 6.73 11.93 3.94
C PRO A 63 5.95 12.60 5.09
N ALA A 64 6.32 12.35 6.36
CA ALA A 64 5.63 12.83 7.57
C ALA A 64 4.10 12.64 7.50
N PRO A 65 3.60 11.39 7.36
CA PRO A 65 2.19 11.14 7.16
C PRO A 65 1.38 11.46 8.43
N GLU A 66 0.19 12.02 8.25
CA GLU A 66 -0.76 12.25 9.36
C GLU A 66 -1.41 10.95 9.85
N LEU A 67 -1.57 9.98 8.94
CA LEU A 67 -2.18 8.68 9.20
C LEU A 67 -1.46 7.58 8.44
N VAL A 68 -1.18 6.48 9.13
CA VAL A 68 -0.73 5.22 8.52
C VAL A 68 -1.83 4.20 8.66
N ILE A 69 -2.25 3.62 7.54
CA ILE A 69 -3.13 2.44 7.51
C ILE A 69 -2.23 1.23 7.32
N PHE A 70 -2.26 0.32 8.29
CA PHE A 70 -1.51 -0.93 8.25
C PHE A 70 -2.45 -2.10 7.98
N GLY A 71 -2.23 -2.80 6.87
CA GLY A 71 -2.95 -4.02 6.53
C GLY A 71 -2.18 -5.25 7.00
N SER A 72 -2.71 -5.98 7.98
CA SER A 72 -2.11 -7.21 8.52
C SER A 72 -2.48 -8.49 7.73
N GLY A 73 -2.97 -8.34 6.50
CA GLY A 73 -3.47 -9.43 5.66
C GLY A 73 -4.84 -9.96 6.11
N ALA A 74 -5.02 -11.27 6.07
CA ALA A 74 -6.32 -11.93 6.29
C ALA A 74 -6.86 -11.86 7.73
N ARG A 75 -6.04 -11.48 8.73
CA ARG A 75 -6.45 -11.40 10.13
C ARG A 75 -5.92 -10.13 10.79
N LEU A 76 -6.75 -9.45 11.57
CA LEU A 76 -6.29 -8.40 12.48
C LEU A 76 -5.42 -9.02 13.58
N ARG A 77 -4.22 -8.49 13.77
CA ARG A 77 -3.26 -8.95 14.78
C ARG A 77 -2.74 -7.78 15.59
#